data_AF-A0A2H0YH19-F1
#
_entry.id   AF-A0A2H0YH19-F1
#
_cell.length_a   1.000
_cell.length_b   1.000
_cell.length_c   1.000
_cell.angle_alpha   90.00
_cell.angle_beta   90.00
_cell.angle_gamma   90.00
#
_symmetry.space_group_name_H-M   'P 1'
#
loop_
_entity.id
_entity.type
_entity.pdbx_description
1 polymer ?
#
loop_
_entity_poly.entity_id
_entity_poly.type
_entity_poly.pdbx_seq_one_letter_code
_entity_poly.pdbx_strand_id
1 'polypeptide(L)'
;MEMRSDFKKKLHVLAFACMMIFLLAGCGGGGGGGGGGGYTASKPVANAGTDQNGAVNSVFTLDGSGSHTDGNEELSYEWSMVSSPTGSSPTLTNETTVSPSFTTDTEGTYTISLIVTGVVTGAVSDADYIIITVGTASLGGVTTVSVAAASSQVIADGTSGVTITATVTGADGNPVADGSTVTFSASASTLSGGSATTTSGKASVTLNNLGSTGSVLVTASYSGISGFVSVTYVPGSVASITLSANPTFIIADGTSTSIISAYVYDGYGNYVADGTTVTFSTNLGTLSSTTATTSIGLATATLTSGTT
;
A
#
# COMPACT_ATOMS: atom_id res chain seq x y z
N MET A 1 49.60 -41.98 -24.51
CA MET A 1 48.81 -41.44 -25.63
C MET A 1 47.39 -41.90 -25.41
N GLU A 2 46.38 -41.09 -25.17
CA GLU A 2 46.19 -39.65 -25.08
C GLU A 2 45.06 -39.45 -24.07
N MET A 3 45.23 -38.55 -23.11
CA MET A 3 44.19 -38.16 -22.18
C MET A 3 44.40 -36.68 -21.86
N ARG A 4 44.17 -35.81 -22.85
CA ARG A 4 44.10 -34.34 -22.71
C ARG A 4 43.45 -33.71 -23.96
N SER A 5 42.16 -33.39 -23.93
CA SER A 5 41.62 -32.23 -24.64
C SER A 5 40.18 -31.99 -24.19
N ASP A 6 39.77 -30.71 -24.21
CA ASP A 6 38.39 -30.21 -24.14
C ASP A 6 37.88 -29.66 -22.80
N PHE A 7 38.81 -29.17 -21.97
CA PHE A 7 38.53 -28.08 -21.01
C PHE A 7 39.12 -26.77 -21.55
N LYS A 8 38.43 -26.10 -22.48
CA LYS A 8 38.62 -24.68 -22.87
C LYS A 8 37.74 -24.34 -24.08
N LYS A 9 36.67 -23.56 -23.88
CA LYS A 9 36.21 -22.44 -24.75
C LYS A 9 34.78 -22.01 -24.39
N LYS A 10 34.66 -20.98 -23.57
CA LYS A 10 33.79 -19.80 -23.77
C LYS A 10 34.00 -18.84 -22.59
N LEU A 11 35.16 -18.18 -22.60
CA LEU A 11 35.44 -16.99 -21.83
C LEU A 11 35.81 -15.92 -22.86
N HIS A 12 34.87 -15.02 -23.17
CA HIS A 12 35.14 -13.81 -23.93
C HIS A 12 34.44 -12.65 -23.20
N VAL A 13 35.21 -11.81 -22.52
CA VAL A 13 35.65 -10.47 -22.96
C VAL A 13 34.67 -9.41 -22.46
N LEU A 14 35.06 -8.69 -21.41
CA LEU A 14 34.90 -7.24 -21.34
C LEU A 14 36.08 -6.67 -20.54
N ALA A 15 37.07 -6.18 -21.28
CA ALA A 15 38.13 -5.35 -20.74
C ALA A 15 37.67 -3.89 -20.85
N PHE A 16 37.54 -3.18 -19.74
CA PHE A 16 37.45 -1.71 -19.75
C PHE A 16 38.69 -1.14 -19.08
N ALA A 17 39.36 -0.28 -19.84
CA ALA A 17 40.71 0.21 -19.59
C ALA A 17 40.77 1.14 -18.38
N CYS A 18 41.73 0.89 -17.50
CA CYS A 18 42.19 1.83 -16.48
C CYS A 18 43.34 2.65 -17.09
N MET A 19 43.11 3.93 -17.41
CA MET A 19 44.17 4.85 -17.83
C MET A 19 44.31 5.98 -16.82
N MET A 20 45.41 5.91 -16.08
CA MET A 20 45.87 6.85 -15.07
C MET A 20 46.62 8.01 -15.77
N ILE A 21 46.19 9.25 -15.56
CA ILE A 21 46.97 10.45 -15.90
C ILE A 21 47.08 11.33 -14.65
N PHE A 22 48.33 11.58 -14.25
CA PHE A 22 48.75 12.53 -13.22
C PHE A 22 49.18 13.87 -13.86
N LEU A 23 49.13 14.94 -13.04
CA LEU A 23 49.62 16.33 -13.21
C LEU A 23 48.57 17.31 -13.80
N LEU A 24 48.30 18.50 -13.26
CA LEU A 24 49.03 19.43 -12.39
C LEU A 24 48.10 20.20 -11.43
N ALA A 25 48.66 20.66 -10.31
CA ALA A 25 48.07 21.68 -9.46
C ALA A 25 48.00 23.04 -10.17
N GLY A 26 46.82 23.66 -10.15
CA GLY A 26 46.59 25.05 -10.56
C GLY A 26 45.60 25.70 -9.61
N CYS A 27 46.11 26.47 -8.65
CA CYS A 27 45.31 27.35 -7.80
C CYS A 27 44.91 28.58 -8.61
N GLY A 28 43.61 28.90 -8.64
CA GLY A 28 43.08 30.12 -9.23
C GLY A 28 41.61 30.30 -8.85
N GLY A 29 41.36 31.14 -7.85
CA GLY A 29 40.02 31.46 -7.35
C GLY A 29 39.34 32.60 -8.11
N GLY A 30 38.06 32.84 -7.78
CA GLY A 30 37.32 34.05 -8.15
C GLY A 30 35.84 33.76 -8.46
N GLY A 31 34.95 34.17 -7.56
CA GLY A 31 33.54 33.79 -7.55
C GLY A 31 32.63 34.41 -8.62
N GLY A 32 31.44 33.83 -8.72
CA GLY A 32 30.30 34.35 -9.48
C GLY A 32 29.06 33.56 -9.11
N GLY A 33 28.12 34.21 -8.43
CA GLY A 33 26.87 33.60 -7.98
C GLY A 33 25.97 33.17 -9.14
N GLY A 34 25.45 31.97 -9.03
CA GLY A 34 24.31 31.46 -9.80
C GLY A 34 23.67 30.37 -8.98
N GLY A 35 22.47 30.62 -8.46
CA GLY A 35 21.66 29.61 -7.79
C GLY A 35 21.16 28.59 -8.82
N GLY A 36 22.05 27.69 -9.25
CA GLY A 36 21.66 26.41 -9.82
C GLY A 36 21.52 25.43 -8.66
N GLY A 37 20.37 24.75 -8.55
CA GLY A 37 20.22 23.62 -7.64
C GLY A 37 21.33 22.62 -7.93
N GLY A 38 22.37 22.64 -7.11
CA GLY A 38 23.57 21.85 -7.33
C GLY A 38 23.26 20.41 -6.98
N TYR A 39 22.97 19.59 -7.99
CA TYR A 39 23.19 18.16 -7.88
C TYR A 39 24.69 17.97 -7.63
N THR A 40 25.09 17.92 -6.36
CA THR A 40 26.43 17.45 -6.00
C THR A 40 26.51 16.01 -6.48
N ALA A 41 27.62 15.62 -7.11
CA ALA A 41 27.85 14.26 -7.62
C ALA A 41 27.99 13.24 -6.48
N SER A 42 26.96 13.11 -5.67
CA SER A 42 26.84 12.09 -4.63
C SER A 42 26.40 10.81 -5.30
N LYS A 43 27.02 9.71 -4.88
CA LYS A 43 26.76 8.37 -5.42
C LYS A 43 25.31 7.98 -5.10
N PRO A 44 24.50 7.55 -6.08
CA PRO A 44 23.17 7.03 -5.80
C PRO A 44 23.20 5.80 -4.89
N VAL A 45 22.09 5.58 -4.18
CA VAL A 45 21.85 4.37 -3.37
C VAL A 45 20.78 3.54 -4.08
N ALA A 46 21.16 2.34 -4.54
CA ALA A 46 20.21 1.36 -5.04
C ALA A 46 19.47 0.70 -3.89
N ASN A 47 18.19 0.43 -4.09
CA ASN A 47 17.36 -0.38 -3.19
C ASN A 47 16.52 -1.32 -4.06
N ALA A 48 16.85 -2.60 -4.06
CA ALA A 48 16.22 -3.65 -4.86
C ALA A 48 14.91 -4.17 -4.25
N GLY A 49 14.53 -3.68 -3.06
CA GLY A 49 13.39 -4.14 -2.30
C GLY A 49 13.70 -5.33 -1.38
N THR A 50 12.68 -5.85 -0.72
CA THR A 50 12.81 -6.99 0.20
C THR A 50 12.79 -8.32 -0.54
N ASP A 51 13.52 -9.31 -0.03
CA ASP A 51 13.47 -10.71 -0.48
C ASP A 51 12.02 -11.25 -0.59
N GLN A 52 11.80 -12.13 -1.56
CA GLN A 52 10.47 -12.69 -1.84
C GLN A 52 10.50 -14.22 -1.88
N ASN A 53 9.36 -14.83 -1.55
CA ASN A 53 9.14 -16.27 -1.63
C ASN A 53 7.92 -16.55 -2.51
N GLY A 54 7.97 -17.63 -3.28
CA GLY A 54 6.80 -18.03 -4.07
C GLY A 54 6.91 -19.41 -4.70
N ALA A 55 6.05 -19.67 -5.68
CA ALA A 55 5.94 -20.96 -6.35
C ALA A 55 6.56 -20.91 -7.76
N VAL A 56 6.85 -22.10 -8.30
CA VAL A 56 7.28 -22.26 -9.69
C VAL A 56 6.17 -21.79 -10.63
N ASN A 57 6.53 -21.17 -11.75
CA ASN A 57 5.62 -20.58 -12.75
C ASN A 57 4.85 -19.34 -12.26
N SER A 58 5.24 -18.75 -11.13
CA SER A 58 4.72 -17.46 -10.67
C SER A 58 5.50 -16.31 -11.28
N VAL A 59 4.79 -15.21 -11.55
CA VAL A 59 5.38 -13.92 -11.92
C VAL A 59 5.80 -13.17 -10.66
N PHE A 60 7.04 -12.69 -10.64
CA PHE A 60 7.58 -11.85 -9.57
C PHE A 60 7.84 -10.45 -10.12
N THR A 61 7.34 -9.44 -9.41
CA THR A 61 7.58 -8.02 -9.70
C THR A 61 8.59 -7.49 -8.69
N LEU A 62 9.64 -6.84 -9.20
CA LEU A 62 10.66 -6.20 -8.37
C LEU A 62 10.31 -4.72 -8.18
N ASP A 63 10.85 -4.08 -7.15
CA ASP A 63 10.54 -2.69 -6.83
C ASP A 63 11.81 -1.92 -6.46
N GLY A 64 12.26 -1.09 -7.39
CA GLY A 64 13.42 -0.21 -7.23
C GLY A 64 13.07 1.16 -6.68
N SER A 65 11.79 1.46 -6.40
CA SER A 65 11.31 2.82 -6.08
C SER A 65 11.89 3.41 -4.79
N GLY A 66 12.48 2.56 -3.93
CA GLY A 66 13.23 3.00 -2.75
C GLY A 66 14.63 3.54 -3.04
N SER A 67 15.09 3.50 -4.30
CA SER A 67 16.39 4.03 -4.71
C SER A 67 16.39 5.56 -4.72
N HIS A 68 17.50 6.18 -4.30
CA HIS A 68 17.54 7.64 -4.17
C HIS A 68 18.95 8.22 -4.36
N THR A 69 18.99 9.55 -4.52
CA THR A 69 20.21 10.38 -4.45
C THR A 69 20.00 11.49 -3.43
N ASP A 70 21.09 12.03 -2.86
CA ASP A 70 20.99 13.12 -1.87
C ASP A 70 20.39 14.42 -2.45
N GLY A 71 20.37 14.56 -3.78
CA GLY A 71 19.81 15.69 -4.50
C GLY A 71 18.44 15.45 -5.14
N ASN A 72 17.81 14.30 -4.91
CA ASN A 72 16.59 13.86 -5.59
C ASN A 72 16.67 13.95 -7.12
N GLU A 73 17.86 13.72 -7.66
CA GLU A 73 18.11 13.55 -9.07
C GLU A 73 17.32 12.34 -9.62
N GLU A 74 16.85 12.44 -10.87
CA GLU A 74 16.25 11.32 -11.60
C GLU A 74 17.25 10.18 -11.78
N LEU A 75 16.76 8.94 -11.66
CA LEU A 75 17.55 7.71 -11.75
C LEU A 75 17.15 6.88 -12.97
N SER A 76 18.14 6.36 -13.69
CA SER A 76 17.97 5.23 -14.60
C SER A 76 18.27 3.92 -13.87
N TYR A 77 17.53 2.86 -14.19
CA TYR A 77 17.61 1.56 -13.52
C TYR A 77 18.25 0.53 -14.44
N GLU A 78 18.99 -0.41 -13.87
CA GLU A 78 19.54 -1.58 -14.57
C GLU A 78 19.44 -2.80 -13.67
N TRP A 79 18.53 -3.70 -14.02
CA TRP A 79 18.32 -4.97 -13.34
C TRP A 79 19.04 -6.10 -14.08
N SER A 80 19.67 -7.02 -13.34
CA SER A 80 20.38 -8.16 -13.93
C SER A 80 20.16 -9.45 -13.15
N MET A 81 19.90 -10.54 -13.87
CA MET A 81 19.82 -11.89 -13.30
C MET A 81 21.23 -12.41 -13.01
N VAL A 82 21.62 -12.45 -11.74
CA VAL A 82 22.97 -12.84 -11.29
C VAL A 82 23.14 -14.35 -11.28
N SER A 83 22.15 -15.05 -10.74
CA SER A 83 22.10 -16.51 -10.72
C SER A 83 20.67 -17.03 -10.66
N SER A 84 20.45 -18.20 -11.26
CA SER A 84 19.19 -18.94 -11.22
C SER A 84 19.45 -20.43 -10.90
N PRO A 85 18.41 -21.19 -10.54
CA PRO A 85 18.53 -22.62 -10.28
C PRO A 85 19.06 -23.42 -11.49
N THR A 86 19.60 -24.61 -11.24
CA THR A 86 20.10 -25.47 -12.33
C THR A 86 18.95 -25.89 -13.26
N GLY A 87 19.11 -25.66 -14.56
CA GLY A 87 18.08 -25.96 -15.57
C GLY A 87 17.07 -24.83 -15.79
N SER A 88 17.16 -23.76 -15.01
CA SER A 88 16.38 -22.54 -15.16
C SER A 88 16.93 -21.64 -16.27
N SER A 89 16.07 -20.92 -16.97
CA SER A 89 16.36 -19.90 -17.98
C SER A 89 15.36 -18.73 -17.88
N PRO A 90 15.34 -18.00 -16.75
CA PRO A 90 14.40 -16.91 -16.55
C PRO A 90 14.80 -15.70 -17.39
N THR A 91 13.82 -14.94 -17.86
CA THR A 91 14.05 -13.68 -18.59
C THR A 91 13.41 -12.53 -17.83
N LEU A 92 14.20 -11.49 -17.51
CA LEU A 92 13.65 -10.23 -17.00
C LEU A 92 12.94 -9.49 -18.12
N THR A 93 11.81 -8.88 -17.78
CA THR A 93 11.04 -7.99 -18.66
C THR A 93 11.11 -6.59 -18.09
N ASN A 94 11.30 -5.59 -18.98
CA ASN A 94 11.42 -4.18 -18.59
C ASN A 94 12.56 -3.91 -17.59
N GLU A 95 13.71 -4.56 -17.79
CA GLU A 95 14.89 -4.54 -16.89
C GLU A 95 15.51 -3.15 -16.65
N THR A 96 15.07 -2.11 -17.36
CA THR A 96 15.51 -0.72 -17.17
C THR A 96 14.47 0.19 -16.50
N THR A 97 13.37 -0.40 -16.02
CA THR A 97 12.29 0.33 -15.33
C THR A 97 12.39 0.23 -13.82
N VAL A 98 11.64 1.07 -13.11
CA VAL A 98 11.54 1.02 -11.64
C VAL A 98 10.94 -0.30 -11.12
N SER A 99 10.10 -0.97 -11.92
CA SER A 99 9.41 -2.20 -11.50
C SER A 99 9.40 -3.27 -12.62
N PRO A 100 10.54 -3.94 -12.88
CA PRO A 100 10.61 -5.04 -13.84
C PRO A 100 9.90 -6.28 -13.29
N SER A 101 9.74 -7.29 -14.14
CA SER A 101 9.21 -8.59 -13.70
C SER A 101 9.86 -9.77 -14.42
N PHE A 102 9.80 -10.95 -13.82
CA PHE A 102 10.15 -12.21 -14.49
C PHE A 102 9.24 -13.34 -14.02
N THR A 103 9.21 -14.42 -14.80
CA THR A 103 8.51 -15.65 -14.42
C THR A 103 9.54 -16.69 -14.00
N THR A 104 9.30 -17.32 -12.87
CA THR A 104 10.11 -18.44 -12.37
C THR A 104 9.73 -19.72 -13.11
N ASP A 105 10.69 -20.58 -13.38
CA ASP A 105 10.52 -21.78 -14.21
C ASP A 105 11.01 -23.05 -13.52
N THR A 106 11.78 -22.94 -12.44
CA THR A 106 12.32 -24.06 -11.67
C THR A 106 12.37 -23.70 -10.19
N GLU A 107 12.26 -24.71 -9.33
CA GLU A 107 12.45 -24.53 -7.90
C GLU A 107 13.89 -24.14 -7.56
N GLY A 108 14.06 -23.27 -6.56
CA GLY A 108 15.36 -22.87 -6.03
C GLY A 108 15.48 -21.35 -5.86
N THR A 109 16.71 -20.90 -5.65
CA THR A 109 17.01 -19.49 -5.40
C THR A 109 17.42 -18.76 -6.67
N TYR A 110 16.80 -17.61 -6.89
CA TYR A 110 17.19 -16.65 -7.91
C TYR A 110 17.78 -15.42 -7.21
N THR A 111 18.90 -14.91 -7.72
CA THR A 111 19.53 -13.69 -7.21
C THR A 111 19.54 -12.67 -8.33
N ILE A 112 18.95 -11.50 -8.07
CA ILE A 112 18.86 -10.40 -9.01
C ILE A 112 19.56 -9.19 -8.38
N SER A 113 20.33 -8.45 -9.18
CA SER A 113 20.94 -7.19 -8.77
C SER A 113 20.22 -6.00 -9.38
N LEU A 114 20.13 -4.91 -8.63
CA LEU A 114 19.80 -3.57 -9.11
C LEU A 114 21.02 -2.67 -9.03
N ILE A 115 21.31 -1.96 -10.12
CA ILE A 115 22.19 -0.81 -10.15
C ILE A 115 21.39 0.39 -10.64
N VAL A 116 21.59 1.57 -10.04
CA VAL A 116 20.96 2.82 -10.49
C VAL A 116 22.03 3.84 -10.86
N THR A 117 21.74 4.67 -11.86
CA THR A 117 22.63 5.75 -12.34
C THR A 117 21.88 7.08 -12.32
N GLY A 118 22.52 8.12 -11.78
CA GLY A 118 22.00 9.50 -11.86
C GLY A 118 21.98 9.99 -13.32
N VAL A 119 20.82 10.42 -13.80
CA VAL A 119 20.62 10.84 -15.21
C VAL A 119 21.41 12.11 -15.57
N VAL A 120 21.58 13.02 -14.62
CA VAL A 120 22.29 14.30 -14.74
C VAL A 120 23.78 14.15 -14.43
N THR A 121 24.13 13.45 -13.36
CA THR A 121 25.51 13.33 -12.86
C THR A 121 26.28 12.19 -13.50
N GLY A 122 25.59 11.17 -14.02
CA GLY A 122 26.19 9.92 -14.51
C GLY A 122 26.83 9.07 -13.39
N ALA A 123 26.61 9.41 -12.12
CA ALA A 123 27.13 8.66 -10.99
C ALA A 123 26.39 7.33 -10.85
N VAL A 124 27.13 6.24 -10.61
CA VAL A 124 26.60 4.87 -10.56
C VAL A 124 26.64 4.33 -9.12
N SER A 125 25.57 3.68 -8.68
CA SER A 125 25.47 3.06 -7.35
C SER A 125 26.37 1.83 -7.19
N ASP A 126 26.52 1.33 -5.96
CA ASP A 126 26.84 -0.08 -5.76
C ASP A 126 25.61 -0.92 -6.12
N ALA A 127 25.81 -2.21 -6.41
CA ALA A 127 24.71 -3.12 -6.63
C ALA A 127 24.00 -3.42 -5.30
N ASP A 128 22.67 -3.41 -5.34
CA ASP A 128 21.84 -4.00 -4.29
C ASP A 128 21.20 -5.30 -4.80
N TYR A 129 20.94 -6.25 -3.90
CA TYR A 129 20.50 -7.59 -4.27
C TYR A 129 19.15 -7.92 -3.65
N ILE A 130 18.32 -8.60 -4.45
CA ILE A 130 17.09 -9.23 -4.00
C ILE A 130 17.18 -10.74 -4.25
N ILE A 131 16.77 -11.51 -3.24
CA ILE A 131 16.73 -12.97 -3.29
C ILE A 131 15.28 -13.41 -3.46
N ILE A 132 15.03 -14.21 -4.50
CA ILE A 132 13.74 -14.85 -4.73
C ILE A 132 13.89 -16.34 -4.46
N THR A 133 13.19 -16.83 -3.44
CA THR A 133 13.18 -18.26 -3.09
C THR A 133 11.92 -18.92 -3.63
N VAL A 134 12.09 -19.82 -4.58
CA VAL A 134 11.00 -20.57 -5.19
C VAL A 134 11.00 -21.98 -4.64
N GLY A 135 9.87 -22.40 -4.10
CA GLY A 135 9.65 -23.75 -3.60
C GLY A 135 8.58 -24.50 -4.40
N THR A 136 8.53 -25.82 -4.22
CA THR A 136 7.29 -26.56 -4.48
C THR A 136 6.20 -26.04 -3.56
N ALA A 137 5.00 -25.88 -4.11
CA ALA A 137 3.90 -25.39 -3.31
C ALA A 137 3.52 -26.42 -2.24
N SER A 138 3.32 -25.97 -1.00
CA SER A 138 3.18 -26.88 0.13
C SER A 138 1.90 -27.74 0.00
N LEU A 139 2.08 -29.07 -0.02
CA LEU A 139 1.00 -30.06 -0.08
C LEU A 139 0.54 -30.55 1.31
N GLY A 140 1.12 -30.01 2.40
CA GLY A 140 0.75 -30.38 3.76
C GLY A 140 1.52 -29.60 4.83
N GLY A 141 0.78 -29.08 5.81
CA GLY A 141 1.31 -28.28 6.93
C GLY A 141 1.26 -26.79 6.63
N VAL A 142 0.31 -26.09 7.26
CA VAL A 142 0.15 -24.63 7.17
C VAL A 142 0.77 -24.04 8.41
N THR A 143 1.48 -22.93 8.28
CA THR A 143 2.02 -22.21 9.44
C THR A 143 1.31 -20.90 9.66
N THR A 144 0.95 -20.20 8.59
CA THR A 144 0.26 -18.91 8.72
C THR A 144 -0.86 -18.75 7.71
N VAL A 145 -1.93 -18.11 8.17
CA VAL A 145 -2.94 -17.48 7.33
C VAL A 145 -2.94 -16.01 7.74
N SER A 146 -2.43 -15.14 6.87
CA SER A 146 -2.53 -13.68 7.06
C SER A 146 -3.65 -13.14 6.18
N VAL A 147 -4.36 -12.12 6.64
CA VAL A 147 -5.48 -11.52 5.92
C VAL A 147 -5.26 -10.02 5.84
N ALA A 148 -5.38 -9.48 4.64
CA ALA A 148 -5.28 -8.05 4.37
C ALA A 148 -6.49 -7.57 3.58
N ALA A 149 -6.88 -6.32 3.81
CA ALA A 149 -7.86 -5.63 3.00
C ALA A 149 -7.13 -4.62 2.11
N ALA A 150 -7.59 -4.44 0.87
CA ALA A 150 -7.04 -3.44 -0.04
C ALA A 150 -7.19 -2.00 0.52
N SER A 151 -8.19 -1.77 1.37
CA SER A 151 -8.31 -0.59 2.20
C SER A 151 -8.89 -0.96 3.57
N SER A 152 -8.40 -0.33 4.64
CA SER A 152 -8.96 -0.48 6.00
C SER A 152 -10.24 0.34 6.21
N GLN A 153 -10.48 1.32 5.33
CA GLN A 153 -11.66 2.20 5.39
C GLN A 153 -12.30 2.35 4.01
N VAL A 154 -13.63 2.32 3.99
CA VAL A 154 -14.43 2.45 2.76
C VAL A 154 -15.64 3.31 3.05
N ILE A 155 -16.05 4.16 2.11
CA ILE A 155 -17.28 4.95 2.28
C ILE A 155 -18.49 4.02 2.25
N ALA A 156 -19.44 4.19 3.16
CA ALA A 156 -20.68 3.43 3.27
C ALA A 156 -21.70 3.82 2.17
N ASP A 157 -21.34 3.68 0.89
CA ASP A 157 -22.15 4.07 -0.27
C ASP A 157 -23.07 2.95 -0.81
N GLY A 158 -22.96 1.73 -0.27
CA GLY A 158 -23.73 0.57 -0.71
C GLY A 158 -23.27 -0.05 -2.04
N THR A 159 -22.16 0.41 -2.62
CA THR A 159 -21.68 -0.08 -3.92
C THR A 159 -20.19 -0.37 -3.96
N SER A 160 -19.36 0.45 -3.32
CA SER A 160 -17.90 0.30 -3.30
C SER A 160 -17.48 -0.84 -2.37
N GLY A 161 -17.30 -2.04 -2.93
CA GLY A 161 -16.72 -3.17 -2.21
C GLY A 161 -15.22 -3.02 -1.99
N VAL A 162 -14.65 -3.85 -1.10
CA VAL A 162 -13.19 -3.93 -0.88
C VAL A 162 -12.70 -5.35 -1.05
N THR A 163 -11.58 -5.51 -1.76
CA THR A 163 -10.93 -6.82 -1.91
C THR A 163 -10.25 -7.21 -0.61
N ILE A 164 -10.55 -8.41 -0.13
CA ILE A 164 -9.88 -9.07 0.98
C ILE A 164 -9.01 -10.19 0.40
N THR A 165 -7.74 -10.21 0.76
CA THR A 165 -6.77 -11.22 0.32
C THR A 165 -6.23 -11.96 1.53
N ALA A 166 -6.44 -13.27 1.55
CA ALA A 166 -5.76 -14.18 2.46
C ALA A 166 -4.48 -14.69 1.80
N THR A 167 -3.35 -14.58 2.49
CA THR A 167 -2.08 -15.21 2.10
C THR A 167 -1.82 -16.39 3.02
N VAL A 168 -1.63 -17.56 2.41
CA VAL A 168 -1.43 -18.82 3.12
C VAL A 168 -0.02 -19.33 2.85
N THR A 169 0.76 -19.47 3.91
CA THR A 169 2.15 -19.93 3.86
C THR A 169 2.29 -21.25 4.59
N GLY A 170 2.93 -22.21 3.92
CA GLY A 170 3.27 -23.52 4.44
C GLY A 170 4.38 -23.47 5.50
N ALA A 171 4.61 -24.61 6.14
CA ALA A 171 5.65 -24.76 7.18
C ALA A 171 7.08 -24.66 6.69
N ASP A 172 7.28 -24.83 5.40
CA ASP A 172 8.52 -24.63 4.67
C ASP A 172 8.77 -23.16 4.27
N GLY A 173 7.84 -22.25 4.59
CA GLY A 173 7.89 -20.85 4.19
C GLY A 173 7.43 -20.58 2.75
N ASN A 174 7.02 -21.62 2.02
CA ASN A 174 6.53 -21.51 0.65
C ASN A 174 5.02 -21.23 0.62
N PRO A 175 4.49 -20.61 -0.45
CA PRO A 175 3.05 -20.50 -0.63
C PRO A 175 2.39 -21.90 -0.71
N VAL A 176 1.17 -21.99 -0.23
CA VAL A 176 0.35 -23.20 -0.40
C VAL A 176 -0.03 -23.41 -1.86
N ALA A 177 -0.17 -24.68 -2.27
CA ALA A 177 -0.53 -25.10 -3.62
C ALA A 177 -1.74 -24.37 -4.21
N ASP A 178 -1.63 -23.99 -5.48
CA ASP A 178 -2.71 -23.37 -6.25
C ASP A 178 -3.92 -24.30 -6.34
N GLY A 179 -5.11 -23.71 -6.31
CA GLY A 179 -6.36 -24.45 -6.24
C GLY A 179 -6.74 -24.88 -4.81
N SER A 180 -5.92 -24.58 -3.80
CA SER A 180 -6.28 -24.86 -2.40
C SER A 180 -7.42 -23.94 -1.94
N THR A 181 -8.48 -24.51 -1.39
CA THR A 181 -9.67 -23.77 -0.97
C THR A 181 -9.49 -23.13 0.39
N VAL A 182 -9.46 -21.79 0.43
CA VAL A 182 -9.53 -20.98 1.66
C VAL A 182 -10.98 -20.60 1.91
N THR A 183 -11.43 -20.77 3.16
CA THR A 183 -12.79 -20.38 3.58
C THR A 183 -12.78 -18.99 4.18
N PHE A 184 -13.82 -18.20 3.91
CA PHE A 184 -13.98 -16.85 4.41
C PHE A 184 -15.32 -16.68 5.12
N SER A 185 -15.33 -15.86 6.16
CA SER A 185 -16.54 -15.45 6.88
C SER A 185 -16.43 -13.98 7.28
N ALA A 186 -17.58 -13.33 7.45
CA ALA A 186 -17.68 -11.94 7.88
C ALA A 186 -18.74 -11.81 8.99
N SER A 187 -18.51 -10.89 9.93
CA SER A 187 -19.39 -10.73 11.12
C SER A 187 -20.78 -10.17 10.80
N ALA A 188 -20.90 -9.31 9.79
CA ALA A 188 -22.13 -8.57 9.52
C ALA A 188 -22.35 -8.18 8.03
N SER A 189 -21.42 -8.51 7.13
CA SER A 189 -21.54 -8.20 5.71
C SER A 189 -21.56 -9.46 4.83
N THR A 190 -21.97 -9.31 3.58
CA THR A 190 -21.88 -10.37 2.58
C THR A 190 -20.52 -10.30 1.88
N LEU A 191 -19.94 -11.47 1.68
CA LEU A 191 -18.76 -11.64 0.82
C LEU A 191 -19.24 -12.04 -0.58
N SER A 192 -18.41 -11.80 -1.60
CA SER A 192 -18.65 -12.33 -2.96
C SER A 192 -18.71 -13.86 -3.01
N GLY A 193 -18.14 -14.53 -2.00
CA GLY A 193 -18.25 -15.97 -1.79
C GLY A 193 -17.72 -16.37 -0.41
N GLY A 194 -18.17 -17.54 0.10
CA GLY A 194 -17.68 -18.11 1.36
C GLY A 194 -16.34 -18.84 1.26
N SER A 195 -15.77 -18.91 0.06
CA SER A 195 -14.46 -19.51 -0.18
C SER A 195 -13.84 -18.99 -1.49
N ALA A 196 -12.52 -19.03 -1.57
CA ALA A 196 -11.76 -18.80 -2.79
C ALA A 196 -10.57 -19.75 -2.87
N THR A 197 -10.09 -20.04 -4.08
CA THR A 197 -8.91 -20.88 -4.29
C THR A 197 -7.64 -20.03 -4.32
N THR A 198 -6.54 -20.60 -3.85
CA THR A 198 -5.23 -19.95 -3.91
C THR A 198 -4.67 -19.89 -5.34
N THR A 199 -3.97 -18.79 -5.62
CA THR A 199 -3.01 -18.64 -6.72
C THR A 199 -1.76 -18.00 -6.15
N SER A 200 -0.62 -18.66 -6.28
CA SER A 200 0.63 -18.29 -5.58
C SER A 200 0.42 -18.07 -4.08
N GLY A 201 -0.32 -18.97 -3.42
CA GLY A 201 -0.64 -18.91 -1.98
C GLY A 201 -1.64 -17.83 -1.57
N LYS A 202 -2.20 -17.05 -2.50
CA LYS A 202 -3.17 -15.99 -2.21
C LYS A 202 -4.57 -16.37 -2.67
N ALA A 203 -5.56 -16.25 -1.79
CA ALA A 203 -6.99 -16.40 -2.11
C ALA A 203 -7.71 -15.08 -1.81
N SER A 204 -8.60 -14.63 -2.69
CA SER A 204 -9.27 -13.33 -2.53
C SER A 204 -10.78 -13.40 -2.69
N VAL A 205 -11.48 -12.59 -1.91
CA VAL A 205 -12.93 -12.35 -1.97
C VAL A 205 -13.22 -10.86 -1.87
N THR A 206 -14.36 -10.41 -2.36
CA THR A 206 -14.80 -9.02 -2.17
C THR A 206 -15.72 -8.93 -0.96
N LEU A 207 -15.43 -8.03 -0.04
CA LEU A 207 -16.35 -7.62 1.02
C LEU A 207 -17.31 -6.56 0.45
N ASN A 208 -18.59 -6.93 0.35
CA ASN A 208 -19.60 -6.06 -0.25
C ASN A 208 -19.99 -4.94 0.70
N ASN A 209 -20.27 -3.77 0.13
CA ASN A 209 -20.73 -2.61 0.87
C ASN A 209 -22.24 -2.66 1.06
N LEU A 210 -22.70 -2.50 2.30
CA LEU A 210 -24.13 -2.54 2.62
C LEU A 210 -24.75 -1.15 2.79
N GLY A 211 -23.99 -0.08 2.60
CA GLY A 211 -24.50 1.30 2.69
C GLY A 211 -24.82 1.74 4.12
N SER A 212 -24.20 1.09 5.11
CA SER A 212 -24.33 1.44 6.53
C SER A 212 -22.95 1.52 7.15
N THR A 213 -22.72 2.54 7.97
CA THR A 213 -21.46 2.74 8.69
C THR A 213 -21.26 1.65 9.75
N GLY A 214 -20.01 1.28 10.00
CA GLY A 214 -19.65 0.30 11.04
C GLY A 214 -18.44 -0.53 10.67
N SER A 215 -17.95 -1.32 11.61
CA SER A 215 -16.79 -2.19 11.40
C SER A 215 -17.21 -3.63 11.13
N VAL A 216 -16.60 -4.25 10.13
CA VAL A 216 -16.78 -5.65 9.77
C VAL A 216 -15.49 -6.39 10.03
N LEU A 217 -15.57 -7.51 10.75
CA LEU A 217 -14.46 -8.42 10.93
C LEU A 217 -14.56 -9.53 9.88
N VAL A 218 -13.52 -9.67 9.05
CA VAL A 218 -13.41 -10.75 8.05
C VAL A 218 -12.38 -11.74 8.54
N THR A 219 -12.76 -13.03 8.56
CA THR A 219 -11.90 -14.14 8.96
C THR A 219 -11.67 -15.04 7.77
N ALA A 220 -10.42 -15.37 7.46
CA ALA A 220 -10.05 -16.39 6.49
C ALA A 220 -9.47 -17.60 7.23
N SER A 221 -9.84 -18.81 6.82
CA SER A 221 -9.37 -20.05 7.44
C SER A 221 -8.96 -21.08 6.40
N TYR A 222 -7.83 -21.75 6.65
CA TYR A 222 -7.31 -22.84 5.85
C TYR A 222 -6.71 -23.92 6.75
N SER A 223 -7.18 -25.17 6.60
CA SER A 223 -6.74 -26.32 7.40
C SER A 223 -6.75 -26.11 8.92
N GLY A 224 -7.73 -25.36 9.43
CA GLY A 224 -7.89 -25.07 10.87
C GLY A 224 -7.07 -23.91 11.42
N ILE A 225 -6.23 -23.27 10.60
CA ILE A 225 -5.53 -22.03 10.93
C ILE A 225 -6.34 -20.87 10.37
N SER A 226 -6.44 -19.79 11.15
CA SER A 226 -7.22 -18.61 10.78
C SER A 226 -6.42 -17.32 10.94
N GLY A 227 -6.69 -16.37 10.06
CA GLY A 227 -6.30 -14.97 10.20
C GLY A 227 -7.53 -14.08 10.07
N PHE A 228 -7.41 -12.83 10.50
CA PHE A 228 -8.52 -11.88 10.48
C PHE A 228 -8.06 -10.47 10.10
N VAL A 229 -8.97 -9.70 9.54
CA VAL A 229 -8.81 -8.27 9.24
C VAL A 229 -10.10 -7.54 9.58
N SER A 230 -9.99 -6.30 10.06
CA SER A 230 -11.14 -5.43 10.26
C SER A 230 -11.17 -4.35 9.19
N VAL A 231 -12.34 -4.14 8.59
CA VAL A 231 -12.63 -3.06 7.65
C VAL A 231 -13.70 -2.17 8.28
N THR A 232 -13.52 -0.85 8.21
CA THR A 232 -14.51 0.11 8.73
C THR A 232 -15.18 0.87 7.59
N TYR A 233 -16.52 0.76 7.52
CA TYR A 233 -17.35 1.59 6.68
C TYR A 233 -17.59 2.94 7.36
N VAL A 234 -17.11 4.00 6.73
CA VAL A 234 -17.19 5.38 7.21
C VAL A 234 -18.24 6.16 6.42
N PRO A 235 -18.87 7.19 6.99
CA PRO A 235 -19.79 8.03 6.23
C PRO A 235 -19.03 8.85 5.18
N GLY A 236 -19.73 9.26 4.13
CA GLY A 236 -19.21 10.14 3.10
C GLY A 236 -19.15 11.60 3.53
N SER A 237 -18.85 12.46 2.56
CA SER A 237 -18.86 13.92 2.77
C SER A 237 -20.25 14.43 3.15
N VAL A 238 -20.29 15.46 4.01
CA VAL A 238 -21.51 16.16 4.41
C VAL A 238 -22.32 16.59 3.18
N ALA A 239 -23.61 16.31 3.17
CA ALA A 239 -24.52 16.70 2.09
C ALA A 239 -25.75 17.47 2.56
N SER A 240 -26.31 17.14 3.73
CA SER A 240 -27.51 17.81 4.21
C SER A 240 -27.55 17.92 5.74
N ILE A 241 -28.38 18.86 6.21
CA ILE A 241 -28.64 19.11 7.62
C ILE A 241 -30.16 19.26 7.81
N THR A 242 -30.72 18.59 8.81
CA THR A 242 -32.10 18.80 9.25
C THR A 242 -32.09 19.43 10.64
N LEU A 243 -32.88 20.49 10.82
CA LEU A 243 -32.92 21.27 12.05
C LEU A 243 -34.29 21.14 12.70
N SER A 244 -34.31 20.95 14.02
CA SER A 244 -35.54 20.92 14.83
C SER A 244 -35.33 21.68 16.13
N ALA A 245 -36.41 22.23 16.68
CA ALA A 245 -36.42 22.95 17.95
C ALA A 245 -37.41 22.29 18.92
N ASN A 246 -37.02 22.09 20.18
CA ASN A 246 -37.91 21.55 21.21
C ASN A 246 -37.75 22.30 22.54
N PRO A 247 -38.81 23.02 23.01
CA PRO A 247 -40.07 23.31 22.32
C PRO A 247 -39.91 24.28 21.13
N THR A 248 -40.85 24.26 20.17
CA THR A 248 -40.84 25.18 19.00
C THR A 248 -41.27 26.61 19.34
N PHE A 249 -41.85 26.83 20.53
CA PHE A 249 -42.23 28.13 21.05
C PHE A 249 -41.78 28.24 22.50
N ILE A 250 -41.22 29.39 22.86
CA ILE A 250 -40.77 29.74 24.21
C ILE A 250 -41.24 31.16 24.53
N ILE A 251 -41.44 31.44 25.83
CA ILE A 251 -41.85 32.77 26.28
C ILE A 251 -40.64 33.71 26.23
N ALA A 252 -40.82 34.95 25.79
CA ALA A 252 -39.78 35.98 25.77
C ALA A 252 -39.54 36.59 27.17
N ASP A 253 -39.22 35.76 28.15
CA ASP A 253 -38.95 36.13 29.54
C ASP A 253 -37.44 36.26 29.86
N GLY A 254 -36.56 36.09 28.87
CA GLY A 254 -35.12 36.10 29.04
C GLY A 254 -34.52 34.83 29.66
N THR A 255 -35.34 33.81 29.96
CA THR A 255 -34.94 32.61 30.70
C THR A 255 -35.46 31.30 30.11
N SER A 256 -36.56 31.32 29.37
CA SER A 256 -37.14 30.18 28.69
C SER A 256 -36.19 29.69 27.60
N THR A 257 -36.04 28.37 27.48
CA THR A 257 -35.06 27.76 26.57
C THR A 257 -35.69 26.77 25.60
N SER A 258 -35.11 26.67 24.40
CA SER A 258 -35.38 25.61 23.41
C SER A 258 -34.09 24.91 23.02
N ILE A 259 -34.13 23.58 22.89
CA ILE A 259 -33.01 22.81 22.36
C ILE A 259 -33.14 22.77 20.84
N ILE A 260 -32.12 23.28 20.15
CA ILE A 260 -31.97 23.19 18.71
C ILE A 260 -31.13 21.96 18.39
N SER A 261 -31.73 21.01 17.68
CA SER A 261 -31.10 19.76 17.25
C SER A 261 -30.83 19.80 15.75
N ALA A 262 -29.57 19.65 15.36
CA ALA A 262 -29.12 19.54 13.98
C ALA A 262 -28.66 18.10 13.69
N TYR A 263 -29.40 17.38 12.87
CA TYR A 263 -28.94 16.09 12.33
C TYR A 263 -28.26 16.32 10.98
N VAL A 264 -27.03 15.85 10.85
CA VAL A 264 -26.19 16.04 9.66
C VAL A 264 -25.99 14.70 8.97
N TYR A 265 -26.24 14.69 7.66
CA TYR A 265 -26.20 13.51 6.82
C TYR A 265 -25.21 13.66 5.67
N ASP A 266 -24.62 12.55 5.24
CA ASP A 266 -23.88 12.44 3.99
C ASP A 266 -24.82 12.31 2.78
N GLY A 267 -24.24 12.22 1.58
CA GLY A 267 -25.00 12.07 0.32
C GLY A 267 -25.70 10.71 0.15
N TYR A 268 -25.40 9.75 1.02
CA TYR A 268 -25.91 8.37 0.97
C TYR A 268 -26.95 8.09 2.07
N GLY A 269 -27.26 9.09 2.90
CA GLY A 269 -28.23 8.99 3.98
C GLY A 269 -27.65 8.51 5.31
N ASN A 270 -26.33 8.33 5.43
CA ASN A 270 -25.68 8.03 6.70
C ASN A 270 -25.48 9.30 7.52
N TYR A 271 -25.43 9.14 8.84
CA TYR A 271 -24.94 10.20 9.72
C TYR A 271 -23.47 10.49 9.45
N VAL A 272 -23.10 11.77 9.38
CA VAL A 272 -21.70 12.16 9.18
C VAL A 272 -20.83 11.78 10.37
N ALA A 273 -19.51 11.76 10.15
CA ALA A 273 -18.54 11.38 11.17
C ALA A 273 -18.67 12.22 12.44
N ASP A 274 -18.45 11.58 13.59
CA ASP A 274 -18.38 12.25 14.87
C ASP A 274 -17.27 13.31 14.87
N GLY A 275 -17.50 14.44 15.53
CA GLY A 275 -16.57 15.57 15.52
C GLY A 275 -16.81 16.56 14.38
N THR A 276 -17.73 16.29 13.44
CA THR A 276 -18.07 17.26 12.38
C THR A 276 -18.64 18.52 13.01
N THR A 277 -18.02 19.68 12.77
CA THR A 277 -18.44 20.95 13.38
C THR A 277 -19.66 21.52 12.68
N VAL A 278 -20.70 21.83 13.47
CA VAL A 278 -21.92 22.52 13.05
C VAL A 278 -21.93 23.91 13.66
N THR A 279 -22.15 24.92 12.83
CA THR A 279 -22.27 26.31 13.26
C THR A 279 -23.73 26.71 13.33
N PHE A 280 -24.14 27.26 14.47
CA PHE A 280 -25.48 27.78 14.73
C PHE A 280 -25.44 29.31 14.74
N SER A 281 -26.51 29.90 14.23
CA SER A 281 -26.76 31.33 14.35
C SER A 281 -28.22 31.55 14.71
N THR A 282 -28.49 32.68 15.35
CA THR A 282 -29.85 33.11 15.67
C THR A 282 -29.99 34.59 15.36
N ASN A 283 -31.18 35.00 14.95
CA ASN A 283 -31.53 36.41 14.77
C ASN A 283 -32.06 37.05 16.06
N LEU A 284 -32.52 36.25 17.02
CA LEU A 284 -33.09 36.67 18.31
C LEU A 284 -32.66 35.73 19.44
N GLY A 285 -32.69 36.24 20.67
CA GLY A 285 -32.24 35.47 21.83
C GLY A 285 -30.72 35.22 21.84
N THR A 286 -30.29 34.25 22.63
CA THR A 286 -28.87 33.90 22.79
C THR A 286 -28.65 32.40 22.71
N LEU A 287 -27.62 31.96 21.99
CA LEU A 287 -27.22 30.56 21.94
C LEU A 287 -26.19 30.27 23.03
N SER A 288 -26.35 29.11 23.70
CA SER A 288 -25.36 28.57 24.65
C SER A 288 -23.97 28.36 24.04
N SER A 289 -23.92 28.00 22.76
CA SER A 289 -22.73 27.96 21.92
C SER A 289 -23.12 28.21 20.47
N THR A 290 -22.25 28.89 19.71
CA THR A 290 -22.43 29.06 18.26
C THR A 290 -21.87 27.90 17.45
N THR A 291 -21.17 26.96 18.09
CA THR A 291 -20.67 25.74 17.46
C THR A 291 -20.91 24.51 18.34
N ALA A 292 -21.18 23.39 17.71
CA ALA A 292 -21.18 22.07 18.35
C ALA A 292 -20.66 21.02 17.38
N THR A 293 -20.10 19.93 17.90
CA THR A 293 -19.65 18.80 17.08
C THR A 293 -20.70 17.71 17.06
N THR A 294 -20.83 17.01 15.94
CA THR A 294 -21.73 15.86 15.81
C THR A 294 -21.29 14.70 16.69
N SER A 295 -22.26 14.00 17.27
CA SER A 295 -22.14 12.64 17.77
C SER A 295 -23.30 11.83 17.20
N ILE A 296 -22.98 10.76 16.45
CA ILE A 296 -23.95 9.99 15.66
C ILE A 296 -24.77 10.94 14.76
N GLY A 297 -24.06 11.87 14.10
CA GLY A 297 -24.65 12.90 13.23
C GLY A 297 -25.46 14.00 13.91
N LEU A 298 -25.65 13.97 15.24
CA LEU A 298 -26.42 14.98 15.97
C LEU A 298 -25.49 16.02 16.61
N ALA A 299 -25.72 17.30 16.32
CA ALA A 299 -25.17 18.45 17.03
C ALA A 299 -26.30 19.24 17.70
N THR A 300 -26.09 19.75 18.91
CA THR A 300 -27.14 20.49 19.65
C THR A 300 -26.64 21.84 20.15
N ALA A 301 -27.56 22.81 20.20
CA ALA A 301 -27.35 24.11 20.85
C ALA A 301 -28.62 24.50 21.60
N THR A 302 -28.49 25.02 22.82
CA THR A 302 -29.62 25.61 23.55
C THR A 302 -29.79 27.08 23.16
N LEU A 303 -30.99 27.46 22.73
CA LEU A 303 -31.43 28.84 22.52
C LEU A 303 -32.16 29.32 23.78
N THR A 304 -31.73 30.45 24.35
CA THR A 304 -32.43 31.17 25.41
C THR A 304 -33.17 32.36 24.81
N SER A 305 -34.43 32.55 25.19
CA SER A 305 -35.26 33.64 24.70
C SER A 305 -34.67 35.02 25.06
N GLY A 306 -34.99 36.02 24.23
CA GLY A 306 -34.78 37.42 24.61
C GLY A 306 -35.87 37.91 25.57
N THR A 307 -35.86 39.21 25.87
CA THR A 307 -36.84 39.87 26.75
C THR A 307 -37.87 40.73 25.99
N THR A 308 -37.86 40.71 24.66
CA THR A 308 -38.68 41.56 23.78
C THR A 308 -39.14 40.81 22.55
#